data_AF-A0A6A7LSC6-F1
#
_entry.id   AF-A0A6A7LSC6-F1
#
_cell.length_a   1.000
_cell.length_b   1.000
_cell.length_c   1.000
_cell.angle_alpha   90.00
_cell.angle_beta   90.00
_cell.angle_gamma   90.00
#
_symmetry.space_group_name_H-M   'P 1'
#
loop_
_entity.id
_entity.type
_entity.pdbx_description
1 polymer ?
#
loop_
_entity_poly.entity_id
_entity_poly.type
_entity_poly.pdbx_seq_one_letter_code
_entity_poly.pdbx_strand_id
1 'polypeptide(L)'
;MRRAIAAVCVLVPVALACQAPEVEPPAATAGAAGVDPSQSVVTVARESASCPDESTTDHLYLADRPSSRGARLVPISPDTLDDLVACRAIETVSPAWNLSADGLTLVTTEYDGRADQITRPEQITYVVRDAATGAERARFHPPDVTTISDLSPDGSLLLLQRRPMGEPRTWFLVSASGELQGTADAAELTAWGPVLMSPDARCLVHLLIPSSESETGPWPASLSVYDLVDPARSNHVSLANVLAGTWQSEHRMGDQRRWTNLIPGLALSPDGRTIAIAHADEEAITVVDLERPAVVHTTALQRPPDVLDLLGLRPRAAHAKVVDGAARQAVFGPDGRYLYVWGDDREIRDDGRPMVRYHGLKRVEVATGRVAAEALDGQCVDWVAPSDVGDRIYVSGPEQSTGAVHMGRSTYALRVLDAVTLRVLSERKLKGYRQHALVANPGMVDHP
;
A
#
# COMPACT_ATOMS: atom_id res chain seq x y z
N MET A 1 7.74 -25.12 -29.53
CA MET A 1 7.37 -25.07 -28.10
C MET A 1 8.26 -24.07 -27.39
N ARG A 2 7.81 -22.81 -27.28
CA ARG A 2 8.53 -21.77 -26.54
C ARG A 2 8.05 -21.83 -25.08
N ARG A 3 8.96 -22.08 -24.14
CA ARG A 3 8.67 -22.03 -22.70
C ARG A 3 8.59 -20.57 -22.29
N ALA A 4 7.41 -20.10 -21.88
CA ALA A 4 7.26 -18.86 -21.17
C ALA A 4 7.89 -19.02 -19.77
N ILE A 5 8.84 -18.16 -19.43
CA ILE A 5 9.42 -18.08 -18.08
C ILE A 5 8.44 -17.26 -17.26
N ALA A 6 7.59 -17.92 -16.49
CA ALA A 6 6.75 -17.26 -15.49
C ALA A 6 7.62 -16.90 -14.28
N ALA A 7 7.85 -15.61 -14.06
CA ALA A 7 8.50 -15.11 -12.86
C ALA A 7 7.54 -15.27 -11.67
N VAL A 8 7.90 -16.13 -10.72
CA VAL A 8 7.17 -16.33 -9.46
C VAL A 8 7.49 -15.15 -8.53
N CYS A 9 6.57 -14.19 -8.41
CA CYS A 9 6.65 -13.09 -7.44
C CYS A 9 5.82 -13.42 -6.19
N VAL A 10 6.46 -13.36 -5.02
CA VAL A 10 5.83 -13.57 -3.71
C VAL A 10 5.07 -12.29 -3.30
N LEU A 11 3.81 -12.47 -2.89
CA LEU A 11 2.93 -11.41 -2.38
C LEU A 11 3.46 -10.84 -1.07
N VAL A 12 3.89 -9.58 -1.13
CA VAL A 12 4.10 -8.68 0.02
C VAL A 12 3.09 -7.54 -0.17
N PRO A 13 2.39 -7.06 0.88
CA PRO A 13 1.58 -5.86 0.77
C PRO A 13 2.45 -4.74 0.18
N VAL A 14 1.88 -4.08 -0.83
CA VAL A 14 2.49 -3.27 -1.88
C VAL A 14 3.71 -2.44 -1.45
N ALA A 15 4.90 -3.06 -1.38
CA ALA A 15 6.20 -2.40 -1.42
C ALA A 15 6.73 -2.32 -2.87
N LEU A 16 5.82 -2.07 -3.83
CA LEU A 16 6.12 -1.97 -5.26
C LEU A 16 6.54 -0.55 -5.68
N ALA A 17 6.35 0.46 -4.82
CA ALA A 17 6.61 1.85 -5.17
C ALA A 17 8.11 2.14 -5.38
N CYS A 18 9.01 1.55 -4.57
CA CYS A 18 10.43 1.94 -4.60
C CYS A 18 11.42 0.88 -5.12
N GLN A 19 10.94 -0.24 -5.68
CA GLN A 19 11.81 -1.26 -6.30
C GLN A 19 12.14 -0.90 -7.76
N ALA A 20 13.34 -0.38 -8.00
CA ALA A 20 13.95 -0.40 -9.33
C ALA A 20 14.44 -1.83 -9.66
N PRO A 21 14.49 -2.24 -10.93
CA PRO A 21 15.13 -3.50 -11.31
C PRO A 21 16.59 -3.50 -10.83
N GLU A 22 17.00 -4.61 -10.21
CA GLU A 22 18.33 -4.79 -9.63
C GLU A 22 19.37 -4.80 -10.77
N VAL A 23 20.10 -3.69 -10.94
CA VAL A 23 21.26 -3.62 -11.83
C VAL A 23 22.48 -4.02 -11.01
N GLU A 24 23.18 -5.08 -11.43
CA GLU A 24 24.43 -5.52 -10.79
C GLU A 24 25.42 -4.34 -10.70
N PRO A 25 25.88 -3.97 -9.49
CA PRO A 25 26.84 -2.89 -9.35
C PRO A 25 28.22 -3.30 -9.87
N PRO A 26 28.96 -2.42 -10.55
CA PRO A 26 30.37 -2.68 -10.85
C PRO A 26 31.18 -2.79 -9.54
N ALA A 27 32.14 -3.72 -9.53
CA ALA A 27 32.99 -4.01 -8.37
C ALA A 27 33.71 -2.75 -7.87
N ALA A 28 33.38 -2.31 -6.65
CA ALA A 28 34.01 -1.17 -6.00
C ALA A 28 35.23 -1.64 -5.17
N THR A 29 36.38 -1.02 -5.43
CA THR A 29 37.61 -1.15 -4.65
C THR A 29 37.49 -0.41 -3.32
N ALA A 30 37.76 -1.13 -2.22
CA ALA A 30 37.67 -0.60 -0.86
C ALA A 30 38.86 0.30 -0.51
N GLY A 31 38.58 1.54 -0.08
CA GLY A 31 39.52 2.43 0.60
C GLY A 31 39.05 2.66 2.03
N ALA A 32 39.88 2.33 3.02
CA ALA A 32 39.58 2.50 4.44
C ALA A 32 39.94 3.92 4.91
N ALA A 33 39.03 4.59 5.62
CA ALA A 33 39.31 5.79 6.41
C ALA A 33 38.69 5.62 7.80
N GLY A 34 39.50 5.83 8.83
CA GLY A 34 39.15 5.68 10.24
C GLY A 34 38.26 6.81 10.75
N VAL A 35 37.39 6.48 11.70
CA VAL A 35 36.49 7.43 12.38
C VAL A 35 36.82 7.44 13.88
N ASP A 36 36.90 8.66 14.39
CA ASP A 36 37.20 9.09 15.76
C ASP A 36 36.01 8.86 16.72
N PRO A 37 36.19 8.23 17.90
CA PRO A 37 35.12 8.00 18.86
C PRO A 37 35.15 9.05 19.98
N SER A 38 34.40 10.14 19.83
CA SER A 38 34.02 10.98 20.97
C SER A 38 32.65 11.64 20.78
N GLN A 39 31.58 10.92 21.12
CA GLN A 39 30.27 11.52 21.40
C GLN A 39 29.70 10.98 22.70
N SER A 40 29.47 11.90 23.63
CA SER A 40 28.90 11.69 24.95
C SER A 40 27.40 11.39 24.84
N VAL A 41 26.98 10.20 25.28
CA VAL A 41 25.58 9.80 25.34
C VAL A 41 24.93 10.40 26.60
N VAL A 42 23.95 11.29 26.42
CA VAL A 42 23.06 11.74 27.49
C VAL A 42 22.01 10.64 27.71
N THR A 43 22.12 9.90 28.82
CA THR A 43 21.12 8.91 29.24
C THR A 43 19.97 9.64 29.94
N VAL A 44 18.90 9.93 29.23
CA VAL A 44 17.63 10.34 29.86
C VAL A 44 16.96 9.09 30.41
N ALA A 45 16.67 9.08 31.71
CA ALA A 45 15.94 7.98 32.35
C ALA A 45 14.53 7.89 31.76
N ARG A 46 14.24 6.79 31.05
CA ARG A 46 12.90 6.48 30.55
C ARG A 46 12.06 5.96 31.72
N GLU A 47 11.06 6.72 32.14
CA GLU A 47 10.00 6.21 33.01
C GLU A 47 9.31 5.04 32.31
N SER A 48 9.14 3.94 33.03
CA SER A 48 8.49 2.73 32.52
C SER A 48 6.99 2.95 32.49
N ALA A 49 6.45 3.39 31.34
CA ALA A 49 5.01 3.47 31.15
C ALA A 49 4.39 2.07 31.23
N SER A 50 3.38 1.90 32.08
CA SER A 50 2.47 0.74 32.03
C SER A 50 1.80 0.67 30.66
N CYS A 51 1.31 -0.50 30.24
CA CYS A 51 0.44 -0.52 29.06
C CYS A 51 -0.71 0.46 29.30
N PRO A 52 -0.92 1.44 28.39
CA PRO A 52 -2.12 2.24 28.45
C PRO A 52 -3.32 1.28 28.46
N ASP A 53 -4.34 1.63 29.25
CA ASP A 53 -5.56 0.85 29.35
C ASP A 53 -6.09 0.60 27.93
N GLU A 54 -6.33 -0.66 27.56
CA GLU A 54 -6.53 -1.13 26.18
C GLU A 54 -7.72 -0.48 25.45
N SER A 55 -8.51 0.35 26.14
CA SER A 55 -9.79 0.88 25.66
C SER A 55 -9.75 2.30 25.08
N THR A 56 -8.65 3.05 25.16
CA THR A 56 -8.69 4.51 24.87
C THR A 56 -7.75 5.05 23.80
N THR A 57 -6.84 4.25 23.23
CA THR A 57 -5.82 4.78 22.30
C THR A 57 -5.55 3.83 21.15
N ASP A 58 -5.39 4.39 19.95
CA ASP A 58 -4.91 3.66 18.78
C ASP A 58 -3.60 2.96 19.11
N HIS A 59 -3.44 1.73 18.65
CA HIS A 59 -2.19 0.99 18.79
C HIS A 59 -1.50 0.91 17.43
N LEU A 60 -0.20 1.18 17.40
CA LEU A 60 0.60 0.96 16.21
C LEU A 60 1.48 -0.26 16.45
N TYR A 61 1.44 -1.23 15.54
CA TYR A 61 2.30 -2.40 15.58
C TYR A 61 3.41 -2.27 14.55
N LEU A 62 4.64 -2.51 15.01
CA LEU A 62 5.81 -2.61 14.17
C LEU A 62 6.27 -4.07 14.12
N ALA A 63 6.22 -4.69 12.95
CA ALA A 63 6.79 -6.01 12.78
C ALA A 63 8.32 -5.90 12.76
N ASP A 64 8.99 -6.38 13.81
CA ASP A 64 10.45 -6.50 13.81
C ASP A 64 10.91 -7.41 12.66
N ARG A 65 12.18 -7.25 12.24
CA ARG A 65 12.74 -7.77 10.99
C ARG A 65 12.16 -9.15 10.66
N PRO A 66 11.41 -9.28 9.54
CA PRO A 66 10.88 -10.57 9.17
C PRO A 66 12.05 -11.53 9.00
N SER A 67 12.10 -12.54 9.84
CA SER A 67 12.93 -13.70 9.61
C SER A 67 12.11 -14.67 8.76
N SER A 68 12.79 -15.61 8.10
CA SER A 68 12.09 -16.74 7.47
C SER A 68 11.27 -17.59 8.46
N ARG A 69 11.41 -17.34 9.77
CA ARG A 69 10.73 -18.07 10.87
C ARG A 69 9.57 -17.30 11.49
N GLY A 70 9.24 -16.11 10.98
CA GLY A 70 8.19 -15.27 11.55
C GLY A 70 8.58 -13.82 11.77
N ALA A 71 7.62 -13.07 12.29
CA ALA A 71 7.73 -11.68 12.69
C ALA A 71 7.32 -11.52 14.15
N ARG A 72 7.97 -10.59 14.84
CA ARG A 72 7.56 -10.16 16.18
C ARG A 72 6.87 -8.82 16.05
N LEU A 73 5.57 -8.76 16.31
CA LEU A 73 4.79 -7.52 16.28
C LEU A 73 4.97 -6.78 17.60
N VAL A 74 5.73 -5.69 17.57
CA VAL A 74 6.01 -4.86 18.75
C VAL A 74 5.01 -3.71 18.79
N PRO A 75 4.21 -3.58 19.86
CA PRO A 75 3.36 -2.41 20.04
C PRO A 75 4.21 -1.18 20.32
N ILE A 76 3.91 -0.08 19.66
CA ILE A 76 4.61 1.21 19.81
C ILE A 76 3.59 2.32 20.04
N SER A 77 4.02 3.37 20.75
CA SER A 77 3.16 4.53 21.02
C SER A 77 2.76 5.22 19.72
N PRO A 78 1.46 5.50 19.50
CA PRO A 78 0.99 6.27 18.35
C PRO A 78 1.46 7.74 18.36
N ASP A 79 1.89 8.26 19.51
CA ASP A 79 2.38 9.63 19.68
C ASP A 79 3.89 9.72 19.45
N THR A 80 4.64 8.92 20.20
CA THR A 80 6.10 9.05 20.30
C THR A 80 6.83 8.05 19.41
N LEU A 81 6.14 7.01 18.94
CA LEU A 81 6.71 5.86 18.23
C LEU A 81 7.69 5.03 19.09
N ASP A 82 7.78 5.27 20.40
CA ASP A 82 8.58 4.45 21.32
C ASP A 82 7.93 3.06 21.55
N ASP A 83 8.75 2.06 21.82
CA ASP A 83 8.26 0.72 22.19
C ASP A 83 7.45 0.77 23.49
N LEU A 84 6.24 0.20 23.46
CA LEU A 84 5.41 0.00 24.64
C LEU A 84 5.88 -1.29 25.33
N VAL A 85 7.03 -1.22 26.02
CA VAL A 85 7.70 -2.41 26.60
C VAL A 85 6.89 -3.16 27.66
N ALA A 86 5.92 -2.49 28.28
CA ALA A 86 4.97 -3.15 29.18
C ALA A 86 3.98 -4.05 28.42
N CYS A 87 3.81 -3.83 27.11
CA CYS A 87 2.86 -4.53 26.28
C CYS A 87 3.48 -5.74 25.61
N ARG A 88 2.69 -6.81 25.57
CA ARG A 88 3.14 -8.09 25.06
C ARG A 88 3.30 -7.99 23.55
N ALA A 89 4.51 -8.22 23.06
CA ALA A 89 4.74 -8.41 21.64
C ALA A 89 4.09 -9.72 21.17
N ILE A 90 3.56 -9.72 19.96
CA ILE A 90 2.93 -10.91 19.35
C ILE A 90 3.97 -11.61 18.49
N GLU A 91 4.27 -12.86 18.81
CA GLU A 91 5.17 -13.69 18.02
C GLU A 91 4.36 -14.41 16.94
N THR A 92 4.70 -14.19 15.67
CA THR A 92 4.13 -14.93 14.55
C THR A 92 5.10 -16.02 14.11
N VAL A 93 4.57 -17.14 13.63
CA VAL A 93 5.38 -18.24 13.06
C VAL A 93 5.67 -18.05 11.56
N SER A 94 5.12 -16.98 10.98
CA SER A 94 5.23 -16.67 9.55
C SER A 94 5.33 -15.17 9.32
N PRO A 95 6.15 -14.72 8.35
CA PRO A 95 6.22 -13.31 7.98
C PRO A 95 4.93 -12.80 7.31
N ALA A 96 4.01 -13.69 6.89
CA ALA A 96 2.73 -13.30 6.31
C ALA A 96 1.66 -13.21 7.41
N TRP A 97 1.19 -11.99 7.67
CA TRP A 97 0.16 -11.70 8.66
C TRP A 97 -0.70 -10.52 8.19
N ASN A 98 -1.94 -10.46 8.70
CA ASN A 98 -2.87 -9.36 8.53
C ASN A 98 -3.53 -9.07 9.87
N LEU A 99 -3.80 -7.81 10.15
CA LEU A 99 -4.43 -7.35 11.38
C LEU A 99 -5.70 -6.58 10.99
N SER A 100 -6.79 -6.84 11.70
CA SER A 100 -8.07 -6.15 11.51
C SER A 100 -7.92 -4.69 11.88
N ALA A 101 -8.78 -3.84 11.33
CA ALA A 101 -8.74 -2.41 11.64
C ALA A 101 -8.99 -2.18 13.13
N ASP A 102 -9.95 -2.86 13.75
CA ASP A 102 -10.18 -2.82 15.21
C ASP A 102 -9.03 -3.43 16.04
N GLY A 103 -8.06 -4.06 15.36
CA GLY A 103 -6.91 -4.74 15.91
C GLY A 103 -7.21 -5.82 16.92
N LEU A 104 -8.42 -6.38 16.93
CA LEU A 104 -8.79 -7.48 17.81
C LEU A 104 -8.46 -8.84 17.20
N THR A 105 -8.33 -8.89 15.87
CA THR A 105 -8.13 -10.12 15.11
C THR A 105 -6.84 -10.07 14.29
N LEU A 106 -5.89 -10.94 14.64
CA LEU A 106 -4.66 -11.18 13.89
C LEU A 106 -4.79 -12.50 13.12
N VAL A 107 -4.51 -12.47 11.82
CA VAL A 107 -4.45 -13.69 10.99
C VAL A 107 -3.03 -13.89 10.51
N THR A 108 -2.47 -15.09 10.70
CA THR A 108 -1.16 -15.49 10.18
C THR A 108 -1.30 -16.64 9.19
N THR A 109 -0.41 -16.71 8.21
CA THR A 109 -0.37 -17.80 7.22
C THR A 109 0.80 -18.75 7.49
N GLU A 110 0.52 -19.98 7.89
CA GLU A 110 1.52 -21.03 8.05
C GLU A 110 1.64 -21.85 6.76
N TYR A 111 2.87 -22.23 6.39
CA TYR A 111 3.16 -23.04 5.20
C TYR A 111 3.84 -24.35 5.58
N ASP A 112 3.37 -25.45 5.03
CA ASP A 112 4.09 -26.73 5.03
C ASP A 112 5.12 -26.74 3.89
N GLY A 113 6.28 -26.15 4.15
CA GLY A 113 7.38 -26.01 3.20
C GLY A 113 7.64 -24.56 2.79
N ARG A 114 8.28 -24.36 1.63
CA ARG A 114 8.57 -23.02 1.12
C ARG A 114 7.33 -22.45 0.42
N ALA A 115 7.03 -21.18 0.66
CA ALA A 115 5.86 -20.51 0.10
C ALA A 115 5.79 -20.61 -1.43
N ASP A 116 6.91 -20.60 -2.15
CA ASP A 116 7.00 -20.72 -3.61
C ASP A 116 6.77 -22.15 -4.15
N GLN A 117 6.72 -23.16 -3.28
CA GLN A 117 6.52 -24.57 -3.63
C GLN A 117 5.13 -25.10 -3.28
N ILE A 118 4.27 -24.22 -2.75
CA ILE A 118 2.91 -24.57 -2.36
C ILE A 118 2.07 -24.81 -3.61
N THR A 119 1.50 -26.01 -3.70
CA THR A 119 0.69 -26.46 -4.85
C THR A 119 -0.67 -27.01 -4.46
N ARG A 120 -0.92 -27.17 -3.16
CA ARG A 120 -2.17 -27.70 -2.63
C ARG A 120 -2.65 -26.89 -1.41
N PRO A 121 -3.96 -26.70 -1.22
CA PRO A 121 -4.50 -25.92 -0.10
C PRO A 121 -4.11 -26.47 1.28
N GLU A 122 -3.96 -27.78 1.45
CA GLU A 122 -3.63 -28.41 2.74
C GLU A 122 -2.22 -28.04 3.24
N GLN A 123 -1.37 -27.52 2.35
CA GLN A 123 -0.05 -27.01 2.70
C GLN A 123 -0.08 -25.56 3.21
N ILE A 124 -1.26 -24.93 3.24
CA ILE A 124 -1.50 -23.59 3.77
C ILE A 124 -2.41 -23.74 4.98
N THR A 125 -2.05 -23.12 6.08
CA THR A 125 -2.95 -23.03 7.25
C THR A 125 -3.10 -21.56 7.63
N TYR A 126 -4.32 -21.06 7.63
CA TYR A 126 -4.62 -19.77 8.23
C TYR A 126 -4.94 -19.97 9.69
N VAL A 127 -4.37 -19.09 10.52
CA VAL A 127 -4.55 -19.15 11.96
C VAL A 127 -4.96 -17.79 12.47
N VAL A 128 -6.17 -17.75 13.02
CA VAL A 128 -6.81 -16.55 13.54
C VAL A 128 -6.58 -16.49 15.05
N ARG A 129 -6.11 -15.34 15.51
CA ARG A 129 -5.76 -15.08 16.91
C ARG A 129 -6.47 -13.84 17.41
N ASP A 130 -6.73 -13.87 18.71
CA ASP A 130 -6.92 -12.67 19.50
C ASP A 130 -5.61 -11.89 19.51
N ALA A 131 -5.61 -10.66 18.98
CA ALA A 131 -4.38 -9.90 18.82
C ALA A 131 -3.81 -9.46 20.18
N ALA A 132 -4.66 -9.08 21.14
CA ALA A 132 -4.22 -8.64 22.47
C ALA A 132 -3.48 -9.74 23.24
N THR A 133 -4.04 -10.95 23.24
CA THR A 133 -3.52 -12.09 24.03
C THR A 133 -2.62 -13.03 23.24
N GLY A 134 -2.68 -13.00 21.91
CA GLY A 134 -2.09 -13.97 21.00
C GLY A 134 -2.78 -15.34 21.01
N ALA A 135 -3.90 -15.49 21.71
CA ALA A 135 -4.61 -16.76 21.82
C ALA A 135 -5.22 -17.18 20.47
N GLU A 136 -5.02 -18.43 20.08
CA GLU A 136 -5.62 -19.01 18.87
C GLU A 136 -7.14 -19.14 19.05
N ARG A 137 -7.89 -18.51 18.14
CA ARG A 137 -9.36 -18.58 18.06
C ARG A 137 -9.82 -19.64 17.06
N ALA A 138 -9.14 -19.72 15.92
CA ALA A 138 -9.47 -20.65 14.86
C ALA A 138 -8.25 -21.00 14.00
N ARG A 139 -8.33 -22.14 13.33
CA ARG A 139 -7.32 -22.67 12.42
C ARG A 139 -8.00 -23.45 11.31
N PHE A 140 -7.65 -23.17 10.06
CA PHE A 140 -8.25 -23.85 8.92
C PHE A 140 -7.34 -23.84 7.69
N HIS A 141 -7.62 -24.77 6.77
CA HIS A 141 -7.06 -24.78 5.43
C HIS A 141 -7.96 -23.98 4.48
N PRO A 142 -7.41 -23.18 3.56
CA PRO A 142 -8.22 -22.48 2.57
C PRO A 142 -8.90 -23.42 1.57
N PRO A 143 -9.92 -22.95 0.84
CA PRO A 143 -10.57 -23.73 -0.23
C PRO A 143 -9.64 -24.00 -1.42
N ASP A 144 -8.57 -23.22 -1.60
CA ASP A 144 -7.62 -23.31 -2.71
C ASP A 144 -6.23 -22.78 -2.28
N VAL A 145 -5.22 -22.88 -3.15
CA VAL A 145 -3.90 -22.26 -2.98
C VAL A 145 -4.04 -20.74 -3.05
N THR A 146 -4.26 -20.15 -1.88
CA THR A 146 -4.61 -18.74 -1.74
C THR A 146 -3.56 -17.93 -0.98
N THR A 147 -3.75 -16.62 -0.99
CA THR A 147 -3.16 -15.68 -0.05
C THR A 147 -4.24 -14.77 0.50
N ILE A 148 -4.08 -14.31 1.73
CA ILE A 148 -4.94 -13.27 2.29
C ILE A 148 -4.66 -11.98 1.52
N SER A 149 -5.71 -11.40 0.94
CA SER A 149 -5.66 -10.12 0.23
C SER A 149 -6.15 -8.99 1.10
N ASP A 150 -7.16 -9.24 1.93
CA ASP A 150 -7.75 -8.25 2.81
C ASP A 150 -8.45 -8.92 4.00
N LEU A 151 -8.79 -8.13 5.02
CA LEU A 151 -9.49 -8.54 6.24
C LEU A 151 -10.54 -7.47 6.55
N SER A 152 -11.74 -7.87 6.96
CA SER A 152 -12.78 -6.91 7.32
C SER A 152 -12.34 -6.06 8.52
N PRO A 153 -12.87 -4.84 8.69
CA PRO A 153 -12.48 -3.97 9.79
C PRO A 153 -12.59 -4.61 11.18
N ASP A 154 -13.60 -5.46 11.39
CA ASP A 154 -13.87 -6.22 12.62
C ASP A 154 -13.14 -7.60 12.68
N GLY A 155 -12.43 -7.95 11.60
CA GLY A 155 -11.75 -9.23 11.45
C GLY A 155 -12.65 -10.46 11.33
N SER A 156 -13.96 -10.29 11.17
CA SER A 156 -14.90 -11.42 11.06
C SER A 156 -14.84 -12.13 9.70
N LEU A 157 -14.36 -11.45 8.66
CA LEU A 157 -14.31 -11.94 7.28
C LEU A 157 -12.93 -11.72 6.66
N LEU A 158 -12.44 -12.75 5.97
CA LEU A 158 -11.18 -12.76 5.24
C LEU A 158 -11.47 -12.80 3.74
N LEU A 159 -10.81 -11.92 3.00
CA LEU A 159 -10.76 -11.99 1.55
C LEU A 159 -9.50 -12.75 1.14
N LEU A 160 -9.69 -13.95 0.59
CA LEU A 160 -8.61 -14.76 0.05
C LEU A 160 -8.58 -14.59 -1.47
N GLN A 161 -7.38 -14.52 -2.04
CA GLN A 161 -7.18 -14.53 -3.49
C GLN A 161 -6.44 -15.81 -3.89
N ARG A 162 -6.93 -16.51 -4.91
CA ARG A 162 -6.21 -17.62 -5.54
C ARG A 162 -4.91 -17.11 -6.14
N ARG A 163 -3.80 -17.79 -5.89
CA ARG A 163 -2.52 -17.41 -6.50
C ARG A 163 -2.62 -17.55 -8.03
N PRO A 164 -2.36 -16.48 -8.79
CA PRO A 164 -2.54 -16.53 -10.24
C PRO A 164 -1.48 -17.43 -10.88
N MET A 165 -1.90 -18.54 -11.48
CA MET A 165 -1.06 -19.42 -12.30
C MET A 165 -1.34 -19.27 -13.80
N GLY A 166 -1.49 -18.01 -14.25
CA GLY A 166 -1.91 -17.70 -15.63
C GLY A 166 -3.41 -17.88 -15.87
N GLU A 167 -4.19 -17.95 -14.81
CA GLU A 167 -5.65 -18.05 -14.81
C GLU A 167 -6.29 -16.73 -14.34
N PRO A 168 -7.57 -16.50 -14.65
CA PRO A 168 -8.31 -15.39 -14.08
C PRO A 168 -8.27 -15.43 -12.55
N ARG A 169 -8.32 -14.24 -11.93
CA ARG A 169 -8.29 -14.14 -10.47
C ARG A 169 -9.61 -14.67 -9.90
N THR A 170 -9.51 -15.50 -8.88
CA THR A 170 -10.65 -15.92 -8.07
C THR A 170 -10.44 -15.41 -6.64
N TRP A 171 -11.49 -14.85 -6.05
CA TRP A 171 -11.53 -14.44 -4.65
C TRP A 171 -12.52 -15.30 -3.89
N PHE A 172 -12.19 -15.59 -2.64
CA PHE A 172 -13.04 -16.30 -1.70
C PHE A 172 -13.25 -15.43 -0.48
N LEU A 173 -14.50 -15.21 -0.10
CA LEU A 173 -14.86 -14.59 1.17
C LEU A 173 -15.07 -15.69 2.19
N VAL A 174 -14.29 -15.70 3.26
CA VAL A 174 -14.28 -16.76 4.27
C VAL A 174 -14.43 -16.13 5.65
N SER A 175 -15.22 -16.73 6.54
CA SER A 175 -15.30 -16.27 7.93
C SER A 175 -14.01 -16.51 8.71
N ALA A 176 -13.84 -15.83 9.83
CA ALA A 176 -12.73 -16.04 10.75
C ALA A 176 -12.62 -17.51 11.25
N SER A 177 -13.72 -18.28 11.23
CA SER A 177 -13.73 -19.71 11.54
C SER A 177 -13.37 -20.62 10.37
N GLY A 178 -13.18 -20.07 9.16
CA GLY A 178 -12.83 -20.84 7.96
C GLY A 178 -14.02 -21.26 7.09
N GLU A 179 -15.22 -20.73 7.34
CA GLU A 179 -16.41 -21.07 6.55
C GLU A 179 -16.51 -20.20 5.30
N LEU A 180 -16.60 -20.82 4.12
CA LEU A 180 -16.78 -20.12 2.85
C LEU A 180 -18.14 -19.42 2.80
N GLN A 181 -18.13 -18.10 2.67
CA GLN A 181 -19.33 -17.26 2.56
C GLN A 181 -19.68 -16.94 1.11
N GLY A 182 -18.67 -16.81 0.23
CA GLY A 182 -18.88 -16.46 -1.17
C GLY A 182 -17.62 -16.59 -2.02
N THR A 183 -17.81 -16.58 -3.33
CA THR A 183 -16.74 -16.64 -4.33
C THR A 183 -17.01 -15.62 -5.43
N ALA A 184 -15.97 -14.94 -5.89
CA ALA A 184 -16.03 -14.04 -7.03
C ALA A 184 -14.92 -14.37 -8.03
N ASP A 185 -15.24 -14.43 -9.32
CA ASP A 185 -14.29 -14.66 -10.40
C ASP A 185 -14.11 -13.39 -11.23
N ALA A 186 -12.87 -13.01 -11.49
CA ALA A 186 -12.56 -12.02 -12.51
C ALA A 186 -12.85 -12.62 -13.89
N ALA A 187 -13.60 -11.90 -14.72
CA ALA A 187 -13.88 -12.33 -16.09
C ALA A 187 -12.65 -12.26 -17.00
N GLU A 188 -11.65 -11.45 -16.64
CA GLU A 188 -10.51 -11.14 -17.51
C GLU A 188 -9.16 -11.52 -16.86
N LEU A 189 -8.24 -11.99 -17.71
CA LEU A 189 -6.81 -12.10 -17.39
C LEU A 189 -6.22 -10.70 -17.37
N THR A 190 -6.50 -9.93 -16.33
CA THR A 190 -5.96 -8.58 -16.22
C THR A 190 -4.58 -8.58 -15.58
N ALA A 191 -3.80 -7.54 -15.89
CA ALA A 191 -2.56 -7.28 -15.19
C ALA A 191 -2.82 -7.02 -13.70
N TRP A 192 -1.73 -6.87 -12.95
CA TRP A 192 -1.77 -6.43 -11.56
C TRP A 192 -2.57 -5.13 -11.41
N GLY A 193 -3.56 -5.13 -10.51
CA GLY A 193 -4.32 -3.96 -10.11
C GLY A 193 -4.61 -3.99 -8.60
N PRO A 194 -4.80 -2.82 -7.96
CA PRO A 194 -5.21 -2.75 -6.57
C PRO A 194 -6.63 -3.31 -6.40
N VAL A 195 -6.82 -4.01 -5.28
CA VAL A 195 -8.08 -4.60 -4.86
C VAL A 195 -8.38 -4.06 -3.47
N LEU A 196 -9.62 -3.63 -3.24
CA LEU A 196 -10.09 -3.12 -1.96
C LEU A 196 -11.37 -3.85 -1.57
N MET A 197 -11.47 -4.29 -0.31
CA MET A 197 -12.74 -4.71 0.25
C MET A 197 -13.47 -3.52 0.86
N SER A 198 -14.79 -3.50 0.71
CA SER A 198 -15.65 -2.51 1.38
C SER A 198 -15.65 -2.69 2.91
N PRO A 199 -15.89 -1.62 3.69
CA PRO A 199 -15.90 -1.71 5.15
C PRO A 199 -16.92 -2.72 5.72
N ASP A 200 -18.04 -2.93 5.02
CA ASP A 200 -19.05 -3.93 5.38
C ASP A 200 -18.75 -5.33 4.82
N ALA A 201 -17.61 -5.48 4.13
CA ALA A 201 -17.14 -6.69 3.47
C ALA A 201 -18.13 -7.32 2.47
N ARG A 202 -19.05 -6.52 1.92
CA ARG A 202 -20.03 -7.00 0.93
C ARG A 202 -19.56 -6.86 -0.50
N CYS A 203 -18.79 -5.82 -0.78
CA CYS A 203 -18.28 -5.51 -2.09
C CYS A 203 -16.76 -5.60 -2.15
N LEU A 204 -16.27 -6.08 -3.29
CA LEU A 204 -14.88 -6.06 -3.69
C LEU A 204 -14.70 -5.11 -4.87
N VAL A 205 -13.82 -4.14 -4.74
CA VAL A 205 -13.49 -3.21 -5.82
C VAL A 205 -12.12 -3.57 -6.39
N HIS A 206 -12.05 -3.75 -7.70
CA HIS A 206 -10.83 -4.09 -8.42
C HIS A 206 -10.61 -3.12 -9.58
N LEU A 207 -9.50 -2.39 -9.54
CA LEU A 207 -9.07 -1.56 -10.66
C LEU A 207 -8.35 -2.43 -11.68
N LEU A 208 -8.98 -2.64 -12.83
CA LEU A 208 -8.43 -3.40 -13.94
C LEU A 208 -7.42 -2.55 -14.70
N ILE A 209 -6.16 -2.99 -14.64
CA ILE A 209 -5.04 -2.38 -15.35
C ILE A 209 -4.72 -3.26 -16.57
N PRO A 210 -4.87 -2.75 -17.81
CA PRO A 210 -4.56 -3.54 -19.00
C PRO A 210 -3.06 -3.82 -19.16
N SER A 211 -2.69 -4.91 -19.83
CA SER A 211 -1.30 -5.15 -20.23
C SER A 211 -1.21 -5.77 -21.60
N SER A 212 -0.24 -5.34 -22.39
CA SER A 212 0.02 -5.92 -23.71
C SER A 212 1.53 -5.94 -24.02
N GLU A 213 2.00 -7.06 -24.57
CA GLU A 213 3.35 -7.17 -25.13
C GLU A 213 3.46 -6.58 -26.53
N SER A 214 2.35 -6.53 -27.27
CA SER A 214 2.33 -6.19 -28.70
C SER A 214 1.75 -4.81 -29.01
N GLU A 215 0.83 -4.34 -28.18
CA GLU A 215 0.17 -3.05 -28.36
C GLU A 215 0.84 -1.97 -27.52
N THR A 216 0.90 -0.76 -28.07
CA THR A 216 1.41 0.41 -27.37
C THR A 216 0.29 1.04 -26.55
N GLY A 217 0.50 1.14 -25.23
CA GLY A 217 -0.39 1.88 -24.33
C GLY A 217 -0.01 3.36 -24.22
N PRO A 218 -0.52 4.07 -23.21
CA PRO A 218 -1.44 3.57 -22.18
C PRO A 218 -2.87 3.35 -22.70
N TRP A 219 -3.69 2.64 -21.92
CA TRP A 219 -5.10 2.40 -22.22
C TRP A 219 -6.00 2.94 -21.10
N PRO A 220 -7.28 3.21 -21.40
CA PRO A 220 -8.26 3.48 -20.35
C PRO A 220 -8.36 2.31 -19.37
N ALA A 221 -8.34 2.62 -18.08
CA ALA A 221 -8.60 1.66 -17.01
C ALA A 221 -10.11 1.34 -16.93
N SER A 222 -10.43 0.34 -16.13
CA SER A 222 -11.81 0.12 -15.71
C SER A 222 -11.92 -0.38 -14.28
N LEU A 223 -13.07 -0.18 -13.66
CA LEU A 223 -13.34 -0.59 -12.29
C LEU A 223 -14.35 -1.73 -12.32
N SER A 224 -14.02 -2.86 -11.70
CA SER A 224 -14.99 -3.92 -11.41
C SER A 224 -15.40 -3.86 -9.95
N VAL A 225 -16.70 -3.88 -9.70
CA VAL A 225 -17.29 -3.93 -8.36
C VAL A 225 -18.01 -5.26 -8.25
N TYR A 226 -17.46 -6.20 -7.50
CA TYR A 226 -18.07 -7.49 -7.27
C TYR A 226 -18.88 -7.47 -5.97
N ASP A 227 -20.13 -7.86 -6.04
CA ASP A 227 -20.92 -8.16 -4.84
C ASP A 227 -20.60 -9.61 -4.43
N LEU A 228 -20.00 -9.75 -3.25
CA LEU A 228 -19.51 -11.03 -2.72
C LEU A 228 -20.64 -11.92 -2.18
N VAL A 229 -21.85 -11.37 -2.03
CA VAL A 229 -23.04 -12.07 -1.55
C VAL A 229 -23.98 -12.43 -2.70
N ASP A 230 -24.20 -11.49 -3.63
CA ASP A 230 -25.06 -11.65 -4.81
C ASP A 230 -24.29 -11.27 -6.09
N PRO A 231 -23.56 -12.23 -6.70
CA PRO A 231 -22.73 -11.95 -7.87
C PRO A 231 -23.48 -11.31 -9.05
N ALA A 232 -24.81 -11.48 -9.14
CA ALA A 232 -25.64 -10.85 -10.17
C ALA A 232 -25.72 -9.32 -10.05
N ARG A 233 -25.32 -8.75 -8.90
CA ARG A 233 -25.20 -7.31 -8.66
C ARG A 233 -23.80 -6.76 -8.94
N SER A 234 -22.89 -7.58 -9.45
CA SER A 234 -21.57 -7.09 -9.84
C SER A 234 -21.69 -6.11 -11.02
N ASN A 235 -20.89 -5.05 -10.98
CA ASN A 235 -20.93 -3.97 -11.96
C ASN A 235 -19.54 -3.65 -12.51
N HIS A 236 -19.51 -3.01 -13.67
CA HIS A 236 -18.30 -2.54 -14.33
C HIS A 236 -18.44 -1.07 -14.68
N VAL A 237 -17.41 -0.28 -14.39
CA VAL A 237 -17.35 1.15 -14.67
C VAL A 237 -16.18 1.42 -15.61
N SER A 238 -16.47 1.96 -16.79
CA SER A 238 -15.44 2.43 -17.71
C SER A 238 -14.82 3.74 -17.20
N LEU A 239 -13.49 3.79 -17.14
CA LEU A 239 -12.74 4.96 -16.70
C LEU A 239 -12.01 5.58 -17.89
N ALA A 240 -12.77 6.13 -18.84
CA ALA A 240 -12.26 6.59 -20.14
C ALA A 240 -11.07 7.55 -20.05
N ASN A 241 -10.98 8.34 -18.98
CA ASN A 241 -9.94 9.35 -18.75
C ASN A 241 -8.87 8.92 -17.72
N VAL A 242 -8.95 7.70 -17.17
CA VAL A 242 -7.92 7.17 -16.27
C VAL A 242 -7.01 6.29 -17.08
N LEU A 243 -5.80 6.75 -17.38
CA LEU A 243 -4.83 5.97 -18.14
C LEU A 243 -4.05 5.02 -17.25
N ALA A 244 -3.95 3.77 -17.66
CA ALA A 244 -3.21 2.73 -16.96
C ALA A 244 -2.61 1.73 -17.95
N GLY A 245 -1.66 0.95 -17.45
CA GLY A 245 -1.28 -0.29 -18.12
C GLY A 245 0.18 -0.64 -17.98
N THR A 246 0.56 -1.80 -18.50
CA THR A 246 1.97 -2.18 -18.71
C THR A 246 2.18 -2.55 -20.17
N TRP A 247 3.13 -1.88 -20.84
CA TRP A 247 3.37 -2.06 -22.27
C TRP A 247 4.84 -1.86 -22.64
N GLN A 248 5.20 -2.26 -23.85
CA GLN A 248 6.49 -1.94 -24.45
C GLN A 248 6.41 -0.59 -25.17
N SER A 249 7.09 0.44 -24.65
CA SER A 249 7.16 1.76 -25.29
C SER A 249 8.05 1.74 -26.53
N GLU A 250 7.95 2.79 -27.34
CA GLU A 250 8.79 2.97 -28.52
C GLU A 250 10.24 3.31 -28.18
N HIS A 251 10.50 3.76 -26.94
CA HIS A 251 11.86 3.99 -26.46
C HIS A 251 12.65 2.69 -26.42
N ARG A 252 13.81 2.70 -27.07
CA ARG A 252 14.72 1.55 -27.15
C ARG A 252 15.95 1.78 -26.31
N MET A 253 16.38 0.73 -25.61
CA MET A 253 17.68 0.66 -24.95
C MET A 253 18.49 -0.44 -25.63
N GLY A 254 19.38 -0.06 -26.55
CA GLY A 254 19.94 -0.99 -27.52
C GLY A 254 18.83 -1.57 -28.42
N ASP A 255 18.75 -2.90 -28.52
CA ASP A 255 17.77 -3.57 -29.37
C ASP A 255 16.41 -3.82 -28.68
N GLN A 256 16.34 -3.69 -27.36
CA GLN A 256 15.14 -4.01 -26.59
C GLN A 256 14.20 -2.80 -26.49
N ARG A 257 12.91 -3.04 -26.74
CA ARG A 257 11.86 -2.10 -26.36
C ARG A 257 11.72 -2.09 -24.85
N ARG A 258 11.47 -0.90 -24.33
CA ARG A 258 11.41 -0.72 -22.89
C ARG A 258 10.01 -1.00 -22.36
N TRP A 259 9.94 -1.67 -21.22
CA TRP A 259 8.70 -1.76 -20.46
C TRP A 259 8.39 -0.45 -19.74
N THR A 260 7.16 0.02 -19.93
CA THR A 260 6.57 1.20 -19.30
C THR A 260 5.30 0.79 -18.58
N ASN A 261 5.05 1.40 -17.43
CA ASN A 261 3.87 1.11 -16.62
C ASN A 261 3.23 2.37 -16.02
N LEU A 262 1.89 2.46 -16.10
CA LEU A 262 1.08 3.45 -15.39
C LEU A 262 0.16 2.73 -14.41
N ILE A 263 0.31 3.05 -13.13
CA ILE A 263 -0.42 2.43 -12.03
C ILE A 263 -1.16 3.53 -11.26
N PRO A 264 -2.45 3.78 -11.53
CA PRO A 264 -3.25 4.70 -10.75
C PRO A 264 -3.39 4.24 -9.30
N GLY A 265 -3.53 5.20 -8.38
CA GLY A 265 -3.85 4.93 -6.99
C GLY A 265 -5.35 4.73 -6.83
N LEU A 266 -5.76 3.77 -6.00
CA LEU A 266 -7.17 3.47 -5.72
C LEU A 266 -7.41 3.63 -4.22
N ALA A 267 -8.46 4.37 -3.84
CA ALA A 267 -8.88 4.53 -2.45
C ALA A 267 -10.39 4.39 -2.34
N LEU A 268 -10.86 3.78 -1.25
CA LEU A 268 -12.28 3.65 -0.90
C LEU A 268 -12.61 4.55 0.30
N SER A 269 -13.72 5.27 0.22
CA SER A 269 -14.17 6.14 1.29
C SER A 269 -14.55 5.33 2.54
N PRO A 270 -14.44 5.92 3.75
CA PRO A 270 -14.77 5.23 5.00
C PRO A 270 -16.21 4.71 5.07
N ASP A 271 -17.15 5.35 4.35
CA ASP A 271 -18.54 4.89 4.26
C ASP A 271 -18.77 3.81 3.19
N GLY A 272 -17.73 3.42 2.46
CA GLY A 272 -17.79 2.39 1.41
C GLY A 272 -18.55 2.80 0.15
N ARG A 273 -18.98 4.07 0.03
CA ARG A 273 -19.85 4.52 -1.07
C ARG A 273 -19.11 5.15 -2.25
N THR A 274 -17.89 5.62 -2.03
CA THR A 274 -17.16 6.42 -3.00
C THR A 274 -15.77 5.85 -3.23
N ILE A 275 -15.38 5.70 -4.48
CA ILE A 275 -14.01 5.39 -4.87
C ILE A 275 -13.36 6.66 -5.41
N ALA A 276 -12.12 6.90 -5.00
CA ALA A 276 -11.27 7.89 -5.62
C ALA A 276 -10.07 7.23 -6.28
N ILE A 277 -9.74 7.70 -7.48
CA ILE A 277 -8.66 7.20 -8.31
C ILE A 277 -7.69 8.33 -8.58
N ALA A 278 -6.46 8.22 -8.07
CA ALA A 278 -5.38 9.16 -8.36
C ALA A 278 -4.70 8.78 -9.68
N HIS A 279 -4.75 9.67 -10.67
CA HIS A 279 -4.22 9.43 -12.01
C HIS A 279 -2.69 9.28 -11.99
N ALA A 280 -2.17 8.33 -12.75
CA ALA A 280 -0.72 8.08 -12.82
C ALA A 280 -0.01 9.01 -13.80
N ASP A 281 -0.65 9.33 -14.91
CA ASP A 281 -0.15 10.14 -16.01
C ASP A 281 -0.24 11.65 -15.79
N GLU A 282 -1.18 12.11 -14.95
CA GLU A 282 -1.42 13.52 -14.69
C GLU A 282 -1.74 13.80 -13.22
N GLU A 283 -1.63 15.07 -12.81
CA GLU A 283 -2.07 15.51 -11.49
C GLU A 283 -3.61 15.67 -11.52
N ALA A 284 -4.35 14.56 -11.44
CA ALA A 284 -5.82 14.55 -11.38
C ALA A 284 -6.37 13.42 -10.50
N ILE A 285 -7.64 13.57 -10.09
CA ILE A 285 -8.40 12.54 -9.39
C ILE A 285 -9.74 12.32 -10.09
N THR A 286 -10.12 11.06 -10.27
CA THR A 286 -11.46 10.65 -10.69
C THR A 286 -12.21 10.07 -9.50
N VAL A 287 -13.46 10.51 -9.30
CA VAL A 287 -14.36 10.04 -8.23
C VAL A 287 -15.49 9.22 -8.84
N VAL A 288 -15.75 8.05 -8.26
CA VAL A 288 -16.79 7.09 -8.69
C VAL A 288 -17.75 6.84 -7.54
N ASP A 289 -19.05 6.91 -7.80
CA ASP A 289 -20.12 6.53 -6.88
C ASP A 289 -20.37 5.02 -7.02
N LEU A 290 -20.36 4.28 -5.91
CA LEU A 290 -20.60 2.84 -5.88
C LEU A 290 -22.06 2.46 -5.67
N GLU A 291 -22.91 3.34 -5.14
CA GLU A 291 -24.36 3.11 -5.09
C GLU A 291 -24.96 3.20 -6.50
N ARG A 292 -24.38 4.08 -7.33
CA ARG A 292 -24.70 4.21 -8.75
C ARG A 292 -23.39 4.12 -9.54
N PRO A 293 -22.87 2.90 -9.80
CA PRO A 293 -21.56 2.63 -10.40
C PRO A 293 -21.24 3.48 -11.63
N ALA A 294 -20.72 4.69 -11.39
CA ALA A 294 -20.52 5.71 -12.41
C ALA A 294 -19.52 6.75 -11.95
N VAL A 295 -18.79 7.31 -12.91
CA VAL A 295 -17.91 8.46 -12.68
C VAL A 295 -18.77 9.68 -12.31
N VAL A 296 -18.53 10.24 -11.13
CA VAL A 296 -19.17 11.48 -10.66
C VAL A 296 -18.48 12.69 -11.29
N HIS A 297 -17.15 12.75 -11.15
CA HIS A 297 -16.32 13.82 -11.72
C HIS A 297 -14.86 13.41 -11.82
N THR A 298 -14.14 14.09 -12.69
CA THR A 298 -12.67 14.11 -12.75
C THR A 298 -12.21 15.54 -12.52
N THR A 299 -11.21 15.74 -11.67
CA THR A 299 -10.72 17.09 -11.33
C THR A 299 -9.20 17.10 -11.29
N ALA A 300 -8.61 18.05 -12.02
CA ALA A 300 -7.18 18.32 -11.94
C ALA A 300 -6.82 18.81 -10.53
N LEU A 301 -5.68 18.35 -10.01
CA LEU A 301 -5.16 18.81 -8.74
C LEU A 301 -4.72 20.27 -8.86
N GLN A 302 -5.18 21.07 -7.93
CA GLN A 302 -4.90 22.50 -7.90
C GLN A 302 -4.00 22.82 -6.73
N ARG A 303 -2.79 23.27 -7.02
CA ARG A 303 -1.97 23.92 -5.99
C ARG A 303 -2.48 25.35 -5.80
N PRO A 304 -2.46 25.88 -4.56
CA PRO A 304 -2.67 27.30 -4.36
C PRO A 304 -1.70 28.08 -5.28
N PRO A 305 -2.19 29.03 -6.09
CA PRO A 305 -1.30 29.79 -6.96
C PRO A 305 -0.32 30.56 -6.08
N ASP A 306 0.97 30.45 -6.38
CA ASP A 306 1.93 31.28 -5.69
C ASP A 306 2.07 32.65 -6.35
N VAL A 307 2.79 33.55 -5.68
CA VAL A 307 2.97 34.92 -6.14
C VAL A 307 3.60 34.98 -7.54
N LEU A 308 4.48 34.03 -7.90
CA LEU A 308 5.11 34.01 -9.21
C LEU A 308 4.16 33.48 -10.29
N ASP A 309 3.30 32.52 -9.96
CA ASP A 309 2.23 32.04 -10.83
C ASP A 309 1.21 33.16 -11.11
N LEU A 310 0.83 33.93 -10.09
CA LEU A 310 -0.07 35.08 -10.23
C LEU A 310 0.53 36.18 -11.11
N LEU A 311 1.84 36.38 -11.06
CA LEU A 311 2.54 37.35 -11.90
C LEU A 311 2.85 36.81 -13.31
N GLY A 312 2.52 35.54 -13.60
CA GLY A 312 2.84 34.90 -14.89
C GLY A 312 4.34 34.74 -15.15
N LEU A 313 5.16 34.78 -14.09
CA LEU A 313 6.62 34.70 -14.20
C LEU A 313 7.15 33.27 -14.16
N ARG A 314 6.31 32.32 -13.73
CA ARG A 314 6.66 30.91 -13.77
C ARG A 314 6.44 30.33 -15.18
N PRO A 315 7.46 29.71 -15.77
CA PRO A 315 7.28 28.90 -16.96
C PRO A 315 6.22 27.85 -16.67
N ARG A 316 5.12 27.88 -17.41
CA ARG A 316 4.16 26.77 -17.39
C ARG A 316 4.88 25.55 -17.94
N ALA A 317 4.94 24.49 -17.16
CA ALA A 317 5.51 23.24 -17.63
C ALA A 317 4.70 22.80 -18.87
N ALA A 318 5.32 22.81 -20.05
CA ALA A 318 4.74 22.15 -21.19
C ALA A 318 4.77 20.64 -20.91
N HIS A 319 3.60 19.99 -20.93
CA HIS A 319 3.41 18.56 -20.64
C HIS A 319 3.99 17.62 -21.72
N ALA A 320 5.15 17.95 -22.30
CA ALA A 320 5.83 17.12 -23.29
C ALA A 320 6.92 16.23 -22.69
N LYS A 321 6.89 15.95 -21.39
CA LYS A 321 7.89 15.08 -20.76
C LYS A 321 7.51 13.63 -21.02
N VAL A 322 8.43 12.91 -21.65
CA VAL A 322 8.39 11.45 -21.72
C VAL A 322 8.56 10.92 -20.30
N VAL A 323 7.50 10.37 -19.73
CA VAL A 323 7.55 9.60 -18.50
C VAL A 323 7.52 8.14 -18.90
N ASP A 324 8.47 7.37 -18.40
CA ASP A 324 8.60 5.97 -18.76
C ASP A 324 7.90 5.02 -17.79
N GLY A 325 7.27 5.59 -16.78
CA GLY A 325 6.31 4.93 -15.91
C GLY A 325 5.94 5.84 -14.75
N ALA A 326 4.77 5.63 -14.17
CA ALA A 326 4.34 6.36 -13.00
C ALA A 326 3.45 5.46 -12.15
N ALA A 327 3.58 5.60 -10.84
CA ALA A 327 2.70 4.94 -9.89
C ALA A 327 2.15 5.98 -8.92
N ARG A 328 0.88 5.83 -8.57
CA ARG A 328 0.25 6.56 -7.47
C ARG A 328 -0.36 5.59 -6.49
N GLN A 329 -0.48 6.06 -5.27
CA GLN A 329 -1.23 5.42 -4.21
C GLN A 329 -2.05 6.50 -3.52
N ALA A 330 -3.17 6.09 -2.95
CA ALA A 330 -4.07 7.00 -2.27
C ALA A 330 -4.76 6.28 -1.11
N VAL A 331 -5.12 7.03 -0.07
CA VAL A 331 -6.00 6.58 1.01
C VAL A 331 -6.89 7.74 1.45
N PHE A 332 -8.15 7.47 1.78
CA PHE A 332 -9.04 8.48 2.34
C PHE A 332 -8.67 8.78 3.79
N GLY A 333 -8.80 10.04 4.20
CA GLY A 333 -8.94 10.37 5.61
C GLY A 333 -10.27 9.87 6.17
N PRO A 334 -10.40 9.72 7.50
CA PRO A 334 -11.59 9.16 8.13
C PRO A 334 -12.85 10.02 7.93
N ASP A 335 -12.70 11.30 7.60
CA ASP A 335 -13.81 12.19 7.27
C ASP A 335 -14.38 12.00 5.85
N GLY A 336 -13.73 11.18 5.01
CA GLY A 336 -14.09 10.99 3.60
C GLY A 336 -13.93 12.22 2.71
N ARG A 337 -13.53 13.37 3.26
CA ARG A 337 -13.41 14.65 2.54
C ARG A 337 -12.04 14.82 1.90
N TYR A 338 -11.01 14.23 2.50
CA TYR A 338 -9.64 14.36 2.03
C TYR A 338 -9.05 13.01 1.60
N LEU A 339 -8.18 13.07 0.60
CA LEU A 339 -7.31 11.99 0.19
C LEU A 339 -5.87 12.34 0.54
N TYR A 340 -5.13 11.33 0.98
CA TYR A 340 -3.69 11.38 1.06
C TYR A 340 -3.13 10.65 -0.15
N VAL A 341 -2.39 11.36 -1.00
CA VAL A 341 -1.90 10.86 -2.29
C VAL A 341 -0.37 10.92 -2.30
N TRP A 342 0.26 9.84 -2.75
CA TRP A 342 1.72 9.75 -2.90
C TRP A 342 2.08 8.88 -4.11
N GLY A 343 3.36 8.83 -4.46
CA GLY A 343 3.85 7.96 -5.54
C GLY A 343 5.13 8.47 -6.18
N ASP A 344 5.41 7.96 -7.37
CA ASP A 344 6.65 8.20 -8.11
C ASP A 344 6.45 8.30 -9.62
N ASP A 345 7.33 9.04 -10.26
CA ASP A 345 7.57 8.98 -11.71
C ASP A 345 8.91 8.29 -11.96
N ARG A 346 8.95 7.52 -13.05
CA ARG A 346 10.12 6.76 -13.48
C ARG A 346 10.54 7.27 -14.85
N GLU A 347 11.83 7.53 -14.95
CA GLU A 347 12.50 7.99 -16.16
C GLU A 347 13.75 7.12 -16.33
N ILE A 348 14.19 6.84 -17.56
CA ILE A 348 15.58 6.42 -17.77
C ILE A 348 16.29 7.56 -18.46
N ARG A 349 17.45 7.92 -17.91
CA ARG A 349 18.34 8.90 -18.50
C ARG A 349 18.96 8.36 -19.79
N ASP A 350 19.53 9.26 -20.58
CA ASP A 350 20.25 8.90 -21.81
C ASP A 350 21.39 7.87 -21.60
N ASP A 351 21.93 7.75 -20.37
CA ASP A 351 22.96 6.78 -20.00
C ASP A 351 22.41 5.38 -19.64
N GLY A 352 21.10 5.16 -19.79
CA GLY A 352 20.42 3.90 -19.47
C GLY A 352 20.09 3.71 -17.99
N ARG A 353 20.48 4.64 -17.10
CA ARG A 353 20.21 4.49 -15.66
C ARG A 353 18.78 4.91 -15.32
N PRO A 354 18.05 4.11 -14.52
CA PRO A 354 16.75 4.50 -14.02
C PRO A 354 16.89 5.66 -13.04
N MET A 355 15.99 6.62 -13.17
CA MET A 355 15.79 7.73 -12.25
C MET A 355 14.34 7.67 -11.76
N VAL A 356 14.17 7.73 -10.45
CA VAL A 356 12.86 7.79 -9.82
C VAL A 356 12.71 9.15 -9.18
N ARG A 357 11.61 9.84 -9.49
CA ARG A 357 11.20 11.10 -8.84
C ARG A 357 10.01 10.80 -7.94
N TYR A 358 10.21 10.92 -6.64
CA TYR A 358 9.14 10.77 -5.66
C TYR A 358 8.38 12.09 -5.47
N HIS A 359 7.07 11.99 -5.24
CA HIS A 359 6.18 13.15 -5.09
C HIS A 359 5.87 13.52 -3.63
N GLY A 360 6.48 12.83 -2.66
CA GLY A 360 6.15 12.99 -1.25
C GLY A 360 4.69 12.63 -0.96
N LEU A 361 4.10 13.31 0.03
CA LEU A 361 2.73 13.13 0.46
C LEU A 361 1.91 14.41 0.24
N LYS A 362 0.75 14.29 -0.40
CA LYS A 362 -0.19 15.39 -0.61
C LYS A 362 -1.51 15.09 0.09
N ARG A 363 -2.09 16.10 0.74
CA ARG A 363 -3.46 16.06 1.24
C ARG A 363 -4.35 16.83 0.27
N VAL A 364 -5.30 16.15 -0.35
CA VAL A 364 -6.16 16.68 -1.42
C VAL A 364 -7.60 16.69 -0.98
N GLU A 365 -8.29 17.82 -1.17
CA GLU A 365 -9.73 17.91 -0.98
C GLU A 365 -10.47 17.28 -2.17
N VAL A 366 -11.17 16.18 -1.93
CA VAL A 366 -11.74 15.31 -2.99
C VAL A 366 -12.67 16.07 -3.92
N ALA A 367 -13.58 16.86 -3.34
CA ALA A 367 -14.61 17.56 -4.10
C ALA A 367 -14.08 18.63 -5.08
N THR A 368 -12.85 19.13 -4.86
CA THR A 368 -12.31 20.28 -5.63
C THR A 368 -10.95 20.01 -6.27
N GLY A 369 -10.29 18.90 -5.93
CA GLY A 369 -8.90 18.63 -6.30
C GLY A 369 -7.89 19.58 -5.64
N ARG A 370 -8.30 20.45 -4.72
CA ARG A 370 -7.39 21.41 -4.08
C ARG A 370 -6.39 20.68 -3.18
N VAL A 371 -5.10 20.90 -3.43
CA VAL A 371 -4.02 20.45 -2.55
C VAL A 371 -4.00 21.35 -1.31
N ALA A 372 -4.41 20.79 -0.18
CA ALA A 372 -4.54 21.50 1.08
C ALA A 372 -3.24 21.55 1.90
N ALA A 373 -2.40 20.53 1.76
CA ALA A 373 -1.07 20.46 2.37
C ALA A 373 -0.17 19.50 1.57
N GLU A 374 1.13 19.72 1.63
CA GLU A 374 2.16 18.84 1.05
C GLU A 374 3.28 18.66 2.09
N ALA A 375 3.86 17.46 2.14
CA ALA A 375 5.02 17.16 2.97
C ALA A 375 5.91 16.12 2.31
N LEU A 376 7.12 15.97 2.84
CA LEU A 376 8.09 14.95 2.41
C LEU A 376 8.43 15.06 0.91
N ASP A 377 8.47 16.27 0.37
CA ASP A 377 8.79 16.51 -1.05
C ASP A 377 10.08 15.81 -1.47
N GLY A 378 10.04 15.11 -2.61
CA GLY A 378 11.14 14.30 -3.12
C GLY A 378 11.47 13.02 -2.33
N GLN A 379 10.76 12.71 -1.23
CA GLN A 379 10.97 11.49 -0.46
C GLN A 379 10.03 10.36 -0.94
N CYS A 380 10.56 9.13 -0.97
CA CYS A 380 9.80 7.91 -1.17
C CYS A 380 8.91 7.69 0.06
N VAL A 381 7.63 7.49 -0.21
CA VAL A 381 6.61 7.10 0.76
C VAL A 381 6.14 5.71 0.37
N ASP A 382 6.36 4.73 1.23
CA ASP A 382 5.99 3.33 0.97
C ASP A 382 4.66 2.95 1.62
N TRP A 383 4.33 3.60 2.75
CA TRP A 383 3.13 3.28 3.53
C TRP A 383 2.56 4.54 4.16
N VAL A 384 1.23 4.64 4.13
CA VAL A 384 0.44 5.72 4.71
C VAL A 384 -0.78 5.12 5.39
N ALA A 385 -1.04 5.50 6.64
CA ALA A 385 -2.25 5.14 7.36
C ALA A 385 -2.78 6.33 8.18
N PRO A 386 -3.97 6.86 7.87
CA PRO A 386 -4.62 7.86 8.72
C PRO A 386 -5.10 7.24 10.04
N SER A 387 -5.04 8.00 11.15
CA SER A 387 -5.74 7.63 12.40
C SER A 387 -7.26 7.72 12.20
N ASP A 388 -8.05 6.93 12.91
CA ASP A 388 -9.52 6.95 12.78
C ASP A 388 -10.16 8.24 13.27
N VAL A 389 -9.52 8.92 14.24
CA VAL A 389 -9.96 10.24 14.71
C VAL A 389 -9.62 11.35 13.71
N GLY A 390 -8.68 11.09 12.78
CA GLY A 390 -8.31 12.00 11.71
C GLY A 390 -7.45 13.20 12.12
N ASP A 391 -6.86 13.18 13.33
CA ASP A 391 -5.90 14.19 13.77
C ASP A 391 -4.47 13.87 13.33
N ARG A 392 -4.18 12.61 12.99
CA ARG A 392 -2.84 12.13 12.62
C ARG A 392 -2.81 11.30 11.34
N ILE A 393 -1.63 11.24 10.77
CA ILE A 393 -1.30 10.28 9.72
C ILE A 393 0.08 9.69 9.94
N TYR A 394 0.15 8.37 9.84
CA TYR A 394 1.37 7.60 9.97
C TYR A 394 1.96 7.38 8.58
N VAL A 395 3.26 7.63 8.45
CA VAL A 395 3.96 7.54 7.17
C VAL A 395 5.27 6.77 7.35
N SER A 396 5.53 5.80 6.49
CA SER A 396 6.81 5.07 6.46
C SER A 396 7.44 5.14 5.08
N GLY A 397 8.76 5.26 5.06
CA GLY A 397 9.58 5.23 3.85
C GLY A 397 11.07 5.38 4.19
N PRO A 398 11.97 5.23 3.22
CA PRO A 398 13.40 5.49 3.41
C PRO A 398 13.63 6.95 3.85
N GLU A 399 14.57 7.16 4.78
CA GLU A 399 14.89 8.49 5.31
C GLU A 399 15.43 9.44 4.23
N GLN A 400 16.24 8.90 3.32
CA GLN A 400 16.83 9.62 2.18
C GLN A 400 16.65 8.77 0.93
N SER A 401 15.91 9.27 -0.06
CA SER A 401 15.71 8.59 -1.32
C SER A 401 15.89 9.55 -2.50
N THR A 402 17.14 9.95 -2.76
CA THR A 402 17.50 10.34 -4.12
C THR A 402 17.94 9.08 -4.86
N GLY A 403 17.11 8.60 -5.80
CA GLY A 403 17.42 7.42 -6.62
C GLY A 403 16.86 6.10 -6.05
N ALA A 404 17.40 4.98 -6.54
CA ALA A 404 16.90 3.64 -6.22
C ALA A 404 17.08 3.29 -4.73
N VAL A 405 16.01 2.75 -4.13
CA VAL A 405 15.97 2.41 -2.70
C VAL A 405 16.35 0.93 -2.52
N HIS A 406 17.35 0.65 -1.68
CA HIS A 406 17.71 -0.71 -1.30
C HIS A 406 17.07 -1.08 0.05
N MET A 407 15.94 -1.81 0.03
CA MET A 407 15.13 -2.09 1.22
C MET A 407 15.90 -2.64 2.44
N GLY A 408 16.91 -3.49 2.22
CA GLY A 408 17.70 -4.10 3.30
C GLY A 408 18.82 -3.23 3.88
N ARG A 409 19.22 -2.15 3.18
CA ARG A 409 20.39 -1.32 3.54
C ARG A 409 20.03 0.11 3.89
N SER A 410 18.92 0.63 3.37
CA SER A 410 18.46 1.99 3.67
C SER A 410 17.99 2.11 5.11
N THR A 411 18.25 3.27 5.72
CA THR A 411 17.54 3.69 6.93
C THR A 411 16.12 4.06 6.51
N TYR A 412 15.13 3.49 7.20
CA TYR A 412 13.73 3.85 7.08
C TYR A 412 13.36 4.80 8.21
N ALA A 413 12.34 5.62 7.98
CA ALA A 413 11.75 6.50 8.98
C ALA A 413 10.25 6.24 9.02
N LEU A 414 9.78 5.87 10.20
CA LEU A 414 8.36 5.90 10.55
C LEU A 414 8.07 7.25 11.19
N ARG A 415 7.03 7.94 10.72
CA ARG A 415 6.69 9.30 11.12
C ARG A 415 5.22 9.39 11.51
N VAL A 416 4.94 10.22 12.51
CA VAL A 416 3.60 10.72 12.81
C VAL A 416 3.54 12.14 12.28
N LEU A 417 2.55 12.43 11.44
CA LEU A 417 2.31 13.77 10.92
C LEU A 417 0.94 14.24 11.42
N ASP A 418 0.82 15.55 11.64
CA ASP A 418 -0.47 16.20 11.81
C ASP A 418 -1.31 16.03 10.53
N ALA A 419 -2.50 15.47 10.64
CA ALA A 419 -3.31 15.07 9.48
C ALA A 419 -3.77 16.24 8.61
N VAL A 420 -3.78 17.47 9.15
CA VAL A 420 -4.27 18.67 8.46
C VAL A 420 -3.13 19.39 7.75
N THR A 421 -2.03 19.61 8.46
CA THR A 421 -0.88 20.40 8.02
C THR A 421 0.25 19.56 7.43
N LEU A 422 0.21 18.24 7.63
CA LEU A 422 1.27 17.29 7.31
C LEU A 422 2.63 17.60 7.98
N ARG A 423 2.64 18.39 9.06
CA ARG A 423 3.85 18.64 9.84
C ARG A 423 4.23 17.39 10.63
N VAL A 424 5.49 16.97 10.54
CA VAL A 424 6.04 15.87 11.35
C VAL A 424 5.95 16.22 12.85
N LEU A 425 5.23 15.38 13.60
CA LEU A 425 5.06 15.47 15.05
C LEU A 425 6.08 14.59 15.78
N SER A 426 6.31 13.38 15.26
CA SER A 426 7.32 12.44 15.77
C SER A 426 7.95 11.65 14.63
N GLU A 427 9.17 11.17 14.83
CA GLU A 427 9.92 10.33 13.89
C GLU A 427 10.72 9.27 14.64
N ARG A 428 10.66 8.03 14.15
CA ARG A 428 11.52 6.92 14.56
C ARG A 428 12.28 6.36 13.37
N LYS A 429 13.61 6.34 13.49
CA LYS A 429 14.48 5.71 12.49
C LYS A 429 14.57 4.20 12.71
N LEU A 430 14.52 3.46 11.60
CA LEU A 430 14.49 2.01 11.54
C LEU A 430 15.59 1.51 10.61
N LYS A 431 16.32 0.48 11.01
CA LYS A 431 17.36 -0.11 10.15
C LYS A 431 16.74 -1.07 9.13
N GLY A 432 16.54 -0.62 7.90
CA GLY A 432 15.86 -1.36 6.83
C GLY A 432 14.34 -1.34 6.96
N TYR A 433 13.65 -1.82 5.93
CA TYR A 433 12.19 -1.91 5.88
C TYR A 433 11.61 -2.74 7.04
N ARG A 434 10.42 -2.35 7.51
CA ARG A 434 9.59 -3.09 8.46
C ARG A 434 8.16 -3.09 7.93
N GLN A 435 7.39 -4.12 8.27
CA GLN A 435 5.94 -4.07 8.02
C GLN A 435 5.28 -3.30 9.18
N HIS A 436 4.21 -2.59 8.86
CA HIS A 436 3.50 -1.70 9.77
C HIS A 436 2.02 -2.07 9.73
N ALA A 437 1.34 -2.03 10.87
CA ALA A 437 -0.12 -2.07 10.93
C ALA A 437 -0.60 -1.09 11.99
N LEU A 438 -1.57 -0.28 11.60
CA LEU A 438 -2.31 0.60 12.49
C LEU A 438 -3.56 -0.12 12.96
N VAL A 439 -3.83 -0.03 14.27
CA VAL A 439 -5.03 -0.53 14.91
C VAL A 439 -5.85 0.66 15.38
N ALA A 440 -7.05 0.75 14.84
CA ALA A 440 -8.10 1.63 15.26
C ALA A 440 -8.57 1.26 16.67
N ASN A 441 -8.80 2.26 17.52
CA ASN A 441 -9.53 2.02 18.75
C ASN A 441 -11.02 1.73 18.46
N PRO A 442 -11.55 0.55 18.83
CA PRO A 442 -12.98 0.24 18.65
C PRO A 442 -13.93 1.10 19.51
N GLY A 443 -13.43 1.83 20.51
CA GLY A 443 -14.22 2.48 21.55
C GLY A 443 -14.88 3.83 21.22
N MET A 444 -14.80 4.36 20.00
CA MET A 444 -15.35 5.69 19.67
C MET A 444 -16.29 5.77 18.47
N VAL A 445 -16.59 4.67 17.79
CA VAL A 445 -17.58 4.69 16.70
C VAL A 445 -18.97 4.45 17.30
N ASP A 446 -19.53 5.48 17.93
CA ASP A 446 -20.98 5.55 18.12
C ASP A 446 -21.60 5.67 16.71
N HIS A 447 -22.01 4.54 16.14
CA HIS A 447 -22.77 4.54 14.89
C HIS A 447 -24.09 5.31 15.10
N PRO A 448 -24.34 6.40 14.35
CA PRO A 448 -25.59 7.16 14.46
C PRO A 448 -26.82 6.40 13.93
#